data_AF-A0A0D1CCL3-F1
#
_entry.id   AF-A0A0D1CCL3-F1
#
_cell.length_a   1.000
_cell.length_b   1.000
_cell.length_c   1.000
_cell.angle_alpha   90.00
_cell.angle_beta   90.00
_cell.angle_gamma   90.00
#
_symmetry.space_group_name_H-M   'P 1'
#
loop_
_entity.id
_entity.type
_entity.pdbx_description
1 polymer ?
#
loop_
_entity_poly.entity_id
_entity_poly.type
_entity_poly.pdbx_seq_one_letter_code
_entity_poly.pdbx_strand_id
1 'polypeptide(L)'
;MITPRRHQIELQQQSVVTSSSDVILNDKRQAALTDQRYWIRTVGQSIVHLLRSNSYKTQQVEHFQHLFTSIVSHALGERFDRQTQKGSSKWSSLMCDDGSPVEIGLAYKGNNTSQHAQVRFAIEPVDDGEVRTHGTNLQAAHTLVDQLAQTGHVSSSGKHLFRRVDQAVSDCLDSIDGSAKTRTRHMIGFDLLRPEDASEPLVRVKAYFVLPGLCYSQTANEAGNPTKQLESILEPVKDVAPAPGLKQLKAYLETLPPCKRGRAIILSVDLDASSDTTPTTRVKVYWRFPDASSKSVRSHMDLGGRWGQHVNVGLTAHQAWSRLMAPMSTVHSSSYADSNKVDPYSSTGGSLFYFDLSWCSFANRFKFGKPAPSKAYVPVRHLLAPCAGSGELTDSPGELEITRRCAEMLDSTGRASAAKAYLDSLQAFCHPSAIQDNLFEPSPVAGTHTYVCAEGSSDKPDVCIYLKPLLGSP
;
A
#
# COMPACT_ATOMS: atom_id res chain seq x y z
N MET A 1 11.02 77.55 -40.41
CA MET A 1 10.47 76.21 -40.68
C MET A 1 11.31 75.17 -39.96
N ILE A 2 10.68 74.45 -39.03
CA ILE A 2 10.93 73.07 -38.54
C ILE A 2 12.37 72.67 -38.15
N THR A 3 12.48 72.33 -36.86
CA THR A 3 13.55 71.75 -36.02
C THR A 3 14.27 70.50 -36.60
N PRO A 4 15.44 70.04 -36.06
CA PRO A 4 15.43 69.31 -34.78
C PRO A 4 16.58 69.57 -33.79
N ARG A 5 16.16 69.60 -32.52
CA ARG A 5 16.93 69.45 -31.28
C ARG A 5 17.57 68.06 -31.22
N ARG A 6 18.86 67.98 -30.88
CA ARG A 6 19.52 66.75 -30.41
C ARG A 6 19.08 66.50 -28.96
N HIS A 7 18.34 65.42 -28.74
CA HIS A 7 18.22 64.77 -27.43
C HIS A 7 19.34 63.74 -27.32
N GLN A 8 20.20 63.93 -26.33
CA GLN A 8 21.19 62.96 -25.89
C GLN A 8 20.44 61.93 -25.03
N ILE A 9 20.28 60.72 -25.56
CA ILE A 9 19.73 59.58 -24.83
C ILE A 9 20.87 58.98 -24.01
N GLU A 10 20.86 59.23 -22.70
CA GLU A 10 21.61 58.44 -21.72
C GLU A 10 20.94 57.06 -21.63
N LEU A 11 21.58 56.07 -22.25
CA LEU A 11 21.29 54.66 -22.03
C LEU A 11 21.73 54.30 -20.61
N GLN A 12 20.81 54.41 -19.64
CA GLN A 12 20.91 53.69 -18.39
C GLN A 12 20.85 52.19 -18.69
N GLN A 13 22.00 51.53 -18.76
CA GLN A 13 22.10 50.09 -18.55
C GLN A 13 21.78 49.82 -17.07
N GLN A 14 20.50 49.74 -16.73
CA GLN A 14 20.07 49.04 -15.52
C GLN A 14 20.36 47.56 -15.74
N SER A 15 21.55 47.13 -15.32
CA SER A 15 21.82 45.71 -15.06
C SER A 15 20.81 45.28 -14.00
N VAL A 16 19.74 44.61 -14.41
CA VAL A 16 18.84 43.90 -13.51
C VAL A 16 19.69 42.82 -12.86
N VAL A 17 20.25 43.13 -11.69
CA VAL A 17 20.85 42.15 -10.80
C VAL A 17 19.68 41.30 -10.30
N THR A 18 19.32 40.27 -11.06
CA THR A 18 18.45 39.21 -10.54
C THR A 18 19.16 38.66 -9.32
N SER A 19 18.57 38.85 -8.15
CA SER A 19 19.18 38.40 -6.91
C SER A 19 19.43 36.89 -7.00
N SER A 20 20.57 36.40 -6.53
CA SER A 20 20.91 34.97 -6.54
C SER A 20 19.77 34.10 -5.95
N SER A 21 19.02 34.66 -5.01
CA SER A 21 17.83 34.05 -4.42
C SER A 21 16.68 33.80 -5.41
N ASP A 22 16.43 34.70 -6.36
CA ASP A 22 15.34 34.56 -7.34
C ASP A 22 15.62 33.46 -8.37
N VAL A 23 16.89 33.31 -8.75
CA VAL A 23 17.34 32.22 -9.64
C VAL A 23 17.19 30.86 -8.94
N ILE A 24 17.63 30.75 -7.68
CA ILE A 24 17.50 29.52 -6.89
C ILE A 24 16.03 29.14 -6.66
N LEU A 25 15.15 30.13 -6.44
CA LEU A 25 13.71 29.89 -6.29
C LEU A 25 13.06 29.40 -7.59
N ASN A 26 13.43 29.98 -8.73
CA ASN A 26 12.94 29.54 -10.04
C ASN A 26 13.42 28.13 -10.40
N ASP A 27 14.68 27.80 -10.14
CA ASP A 27 15.22 26.45 -10.38
C ASP A 27 14.53 25.40 -9.51
N LYS A 28 14.32 25.68 -8.22
CA LYS A 28 13.58 24.79 -7.32
C LYS A 28 12.13 24.59 -7.77
N ARG A 29 11.47 25.65 -8.21
CA ARG A 29 10.08 25.57 -8.73
C ARG A 29 10.02 24.76 -10.01
N GLN A 30 11.00 24.92 -10.92
CA GLN A 30 11.08 24.16 -12.15
C GLN A 30 11.38 22.67 -11.92
N ALA A 31 12.25 22.36 -10.95
CA ALA A 31 12.53 20.99 -10.51
C ALA A 31 11.27 20.34 -9.91
N ALA A 32 10.58 21.01 -8.98
CA ALA A 32 9.34 20.52 -8.39
C ALA A 32 8.24 20.26 -9.45
N LEU A 33 8.11 21.13 -10.45
CA LEU A 33 7.21 20.92 -11.59
C LEU A 33 7.62 19.72 -12.44
N THR A 34 8.91 19.42 -12.52
CA THR A 34 9.45 18.26 -13.24
C THR A 34 9.16 16.97 -12.48
N ASP A 35 9.31 16.95 -11.15
CA ASP A 35 9.00 15.80 -10.30
C ASP A 35 7.51 15.50 -10.26
N GLN A 36 6.67 16.53 -10.16
CA GLN A 36 5.22 16.36 -10.23
C GLN A 36 4.79 15.76 -11.57
N ARG A 37 5.33 16.26 -12.69
CA ARG A 37 5.06 15.71 -14.03
C ARG A 37 5.51 14.26 -14.14
N TYR A 38 6.64 13.91 -13.55
CA TYR A 38 7.09 12.52 -13.46
C TYR A 38 6.05 11.65 -12.76
N TRP A 39 5.60 12.02 -11.56
CA TRP A 39 4.61 11.23 -10.82
C TRP A 39 3.26 11.12 -11.53
N ILE A 40 2.78 12.22 -12.14
CA ILE A 40 1.56 12.22 -12.95
C ILE A 40 1.69 11.25 -14.13
N ARG A 41 2.82 11.30 -14.85
CA ARG A 41 3.06 10.44 -16.02
C ARG A 41 3.20 8.98 -15.62
N THR A 42 3.97 8.68 -14.58
CA THR A 42 4.37 7.31 -14.25
C THR A 42 3.31 6.59 -13.40
N VAL A 43 2.81 7.25 -12.36
CA VAL A 43 1.82 6.65 -11.44
C VAL A 43 0.41 7.04 -11.84
N GLY A 44 0.17 8.33 -12.06
CA GLY A 44 -1.16 8.85 -12.40
C GLY A 44 -1.74 8.19 -13.65
N GLN A 45 -0.99 8.14 -14.75
CA GLN A 45 -1.46 7.49 -15.99
C GLN A 45 -1.64 5.98 -15.86
N SER A 46 -0.79 5.30 -15.09
CA SER A 46 -0.95 3.86 -14.82
C SER A 46 -2.27 3.58 -14.10
N ILE A 47 -2.62 4.39 -13.09
CA ILE A 47 -3.91 4.28 -12.39
C ILE A 47 -5.08 4.65 -13.33
N VAL A 48 -4.96 5.71 -14.15
CA VAL A 48 -5.98 6.04 -15.16
C VAL A 48 -6.22 4.88 -16.12
N HIS A 49 -5.16 4.24 -16.59
CA HIS A 49 -5.26 3.05 -17.45
C HIS A 49 -6.03 1.95 -16.72
N LEU A 50 -5.65 1.62 -15.48
CA LEU A 50 -6.35 0.62 -14.68
C LEU A 50 -7.83 0.95 -14.47
N LEU A 51 -8.17 2.20 -14.19
CA LEU A 51 -9.56 2.64 -14.04
C LEU A 51 -10.36 2.41 -15.32
N ARG A 52 -9.80 2.76 -16.49
CA ARG A 52 -10.44 2.55 -17.79
C ARG A 52 -10.59 1.07 -18.12
N SER A 53 -9.54 0.28 -17.93
CA SER A 53 -9.54 -1.17 -18.16
C SER A 53 -10.49 -1.92 -17.22
N ASN A 54 -10.79 -1.34 -16.05
CA ASN A 54 -11.79 -1.84 -15.10
C ASN A 54 -13.14 -1.10 -15.20
N SER A 55 -13.41 -0.47 -16.35
CA SER A 55 -14.71 0.11 -16.71
C SER A 55 -15.27 1.10 -15.69
N TYR A 56 -14.40 1.91 -15.08
CA TYR A 56 -14.83 3.09 -14.34
C TYR A 56 -15.44 4.12 -15.31
N LYS A 57 -16.47 4.84 -14.84
CA LYS A 57 -17.12 5.90 -15.65
C LYS A 57 -16.16 7.06 -15.86
N THR A 58 -16.30 7.77 -16.99
CA THR A 58 -15.49 8.95 -17.33
C THR A 58 -15.38 9.96 -16.19
N GLN A 59 -16.52 10.31 -15.56
CA GLN A 59 -16.55 11.23 -14.42
C GLN A 59 -15.67 10.78 -13.24
N GLN A 60 -15.57 9.46 -12.98
CA GLN A 60 -14.72 8.95 -11.91
C GLN A 60 -13.24 9.02 -12.27
N VAL A 61 -12.93 8.75 -13.55
CA VAL A 61 -11.57 8.90 -14.06
C VAL A 61 -11.13 10.36 -13.97
N GLU A 62 -12.00 11.30 -14.37
CA GLU A 62 -11.75 12.75 -14.26
C GLU A 62 -11.60 13.19 -12.81
N HIS A 63 -12.46 12.70 -11.91
CA HIS A 63 -12.36 12.98 -10.48
C HIS A 63 -11.04 12.48 -9.89
N PHE A 64 -10.63 11.25 -10.23
CA PHE A 64 -9.32 10.73 -9.83
C PHE A 64 -8.18 11.58 -10.41
N GLN A 65 -8.22 11.92 -11.69
CA GLN A 65 -7.19 12.75 -12.32
C GLN A 65 -7.07 14.10 -11.63
N HIS A 66 -8.18 14.73 -11.28
CA HIS A 66 -8.17 15.97 -10.50
C HIS A 66 -7.51 15.76 -9.14
N LEU A 67 -8.00 14.82 -8.32
CA LEU A 67 -7.43 14.48 -7.00
C LEU A 67 -5.92 14.20 -7.09
N PHE A 68 -5.50 13.40 -8.07
CA PHE A 68 -4.10 13.01 -8.19
C PHE A 68 -3.21 14.17 -8.59
N THR A 69 -3.64 14.97 -9.57
CA THR A 69 -2.86 16.11 -10.07
C THR A 69 -2.81 17.26 -9.08
N SER A 70 -3.91 17.56 -8.37
CA SER A 70 -3.98 18.72 -7.47
C SER A 70 -3.51 18.45 -6.04
N ILE A 71 -3.51 17.18 -5.59
CA ILE A 71 -3.16 16.83 -4.20
C ILE A 71 -2.07 15.76 -4.16
N VAL A 72 -2.36 14.55 -4.64
CA VAL A 72 -1.50 13.36 -4.38
C VAL A 72 -0.11 13.51 -4.98
N SER A 73 0.00 14.01 -6.21
CA SER A 73 1.29 14.15 -6.90
C SER A 73 2.25 15.12 -6.20
N HIS A 74 1.73 16.08 -5.44
CA HIS A 74 2.54 17.00 -4.63
C HIS A 74 3.05 16.34 -3.34
N ALA A 75 2.38 15.29 -2.86
CA ALA A 75 2.74 14.59 -1.64
C ALA A 75 3.76 13.46 -1.87
N LEU A 76 4.10 13.12 -3.12
CA LEU A 76 5.01 12.01 -3.43
C LEU A 76 6.52 12.37 -3.33
N GLY A 77 6.83 13.64 -3.05
CA GLY A 77 8.19 14.16 -2.98
C GLY A 77 8.93 14.13 -4.32
N GLU A 78 10.26 14.18 -4.25
CA GLU A 78 11.15 14.10 -5.41
C GLU A 78 10.94 12.83 -6.22
N ARG A 79 11.21 12.91 -7.53
CA ARG A 79 11.09 11.74 -8.39
C ARG A 79 11.97 10.58 -7.89
N PHE A 80 11.38 9.39 -7.93
CA PHE A 80 12.09 8.17 -7.61
C PHE A 80 13.13 7.83 -8.68
N ASP A 81 14.38 7.66 -8.25
CA ASP A 81 15.49 7.26 -9.11
C ASP A 81 16.33 6.20 -8.39
N ARG A 82 16.23 4.97 -8.91
CA ARG A 82 16.89 3.77 -8.37
C ARG A 82 18.41 3.85 -8.43
N GLN A 83 18.99 4.55 -9.40
CA GLN A 83 20.44 4.67 -9.52
C GLN A 83 21.00 5.59 -8.44
N THR A 84 20.26 6.65 -8.09
CA THR A 84 20.70 7.63 -7.08
C THR A 84 20.54 7.13 -5.64
N GLN A 85 19.72 6.12 -5.35
CA GLN A 85 19.47 5.68 -3.98
C GLN A 85 20.70 5.12 -3.24
N LYS A 86 21.74 4.65 -3.94
CA LYS A 86 22.99 4.23 -3.29
C LYS A 86 23.78 5.45 -2.80
N GLY A 87 23.50 5.87 -1.57
CA GLY A 87 24.23 6.94 -0.87
C GLY A 87 23.59 8.33 -0.93
N SER A 88 22.39 8.48 -1.50
CA SER A 88 21.66 9.75 -1.46
C SER A 88 20.91 9.97 -0.14
N SER A 89 20.71 11.23 0.24
CA SER A 89 19.83 11.67 1.34
C SER A 89 18.33 11.56 1.02
N LYS A 90 17.95 10.74 0.03
CA LYS A 90 16.55 10.57 -0.38
C LYS A 90 15.82 9.65 0.57
N TRP A 91 14.54 9.93 0.79
CA TRP A 91 13.68 9.08 1.61
C TRP A 91 13.51 7.70 0.98
N SER A 92 13.65 6.65 1.78
CA SER A 92 13.45 5.26 1.37
C SER A 92 12.24 4.70 2.10
N SER A 93 11.12 4.60 1.39
CA SER A 93 9.87 4.11 1.95
C SER A 93 9.94 2.63 2.36
N LEU A 94 9.28 2.26 3.45
CA LEU A 94 9.02 0.86 3.83
C LEU A 94 7.80 0.27 3.10
N MET A 95 7.09 1.05 2.27
CA MET A 95 5.93 0.58 1.52
C MET A 95 6.32 -0.49 0.50
N CYS A 96 7.42 -0.28 -0.22
CA CYS A 96 7.93 -1.18 -1.23
C CYS A 96 9.41 -1.49 -0.99
N ASP A 97 9.84 -2.70 -1.35
CA ASP A 97 11.21 -3.18 -1.08
C ASP A 97 12.31 -2.40 -1.83
N ASP A 98 11.95 -1.69 -2.90
CA ASP A 98 12.87 -0.81 -3.62
C ASP A 98 12.88 0.63 -3.08
N GLY A 99 12.22 0.88 -1.95
CA GLY A 99 12.17 2.19 -1.32
C GLY A 99 11.15 3.14 -1.95
N SER A 100 10.36 2.69 -2.93
CA SER A 100 9.37 3.54 -3.59
C SER A 100 8.15 3.83 -2.69
N PRO A 101 7.61 5.06 -2.72
CA PRO A 101 6.56 5.49 -1.79
C PRO A 101 5.15 5.22 -2.33
N VAL A 102 4.96 4.26 -3.24
CA VAL A 102 3.66 4.03 -3.89
C VAL A 102 3.41 2.57 -4.24
N GLU A 103 2.21 2.09 -3.90
CA GLU A 103 1.73 0.75 -4.24
C GLU A 103 0.31 0.84 -4.82
N ILE A 104 0.01 0.06 -5.85
CA ILE A 104 -1.30 -0.01 -6.51
C ILE A 104 -1.94 -1.35 -6.16
N GLY A 105 -3.26 -1.40 -5.99
CA GLY A 105 -4.00 -2.62 -5.68
C GLY A 105 -5.21 -2.81 -6.59
N LEU A 106 -5.44 -4.05 -7.04
CA LEU A 106 -6.63 -4.48 -7.76
C LEU A 106 -7.43 -5.44 -6.88
N ALA A 107 -8.64 -5.06 -6.48
CA ALA A 107 -9.48 -5.86 -5.59
C ALA A 107 -10.71 -6.42 -6.30
N TYR A 108 -10.74 -7.73 -6.47
CA TYR A 108 -11.85 -8.51 -7.02
C TYR A 108 -12.71 -9.03 -5.87
N LYS A 109 -13.94 -8.54 -5.76
CA LYS A 109 -14.88 -8.95 -4.72
C LYS A 109 -15.58 -10.25 -5.11
N GLY A 110 -15.63 -11.23 -4.21
CA GLY A 110 -16.17 -12.56 -4.47
C GLY A 110 -17.70 -12.58 -4.61
N ASN A 111 -18.40 -11.71 -3.91
CA ASN A 111 -19.84 -11.53 -4.09
C ASN A 111 -20.20 -10.71 -5.35
N ASN A 112 -19.21 -10.13 -6.03
CA ASN A 112 -19.44 -9.35 -7.22
C ASN A 112 -19.28 -10.24 -8.46
N THR A 113 -20.34 -10.34 -9.27
CA THR A 113 -20.25 -10.97 -10.61
C THR A 113 -19.52 -10.06 -11.61
N SER A 114 -19.18 -8.83 -11.20
CA SER A 114 -18.41 -7.92 -12.02
C SER A 114 -17.04 -8.50 -12.31
N GLN A 115 -16.73 -8.56 -13.60
CA GLN A 115 -15.41 -8.89 -14.14
C GLN A 115 -14.34 -7.82 -13.79
N HIS A 116 -14.74 -6.69 -13.21
CA HIS A 116 -13.84 -5.55 -13.00
C HIS A 116 -13.39 -5.45 -11.53
N ALA A 117 -12.10 -5.17 -11.35
CA ALA A 117 -11.53 -4.90 -10.04
C ALA A 117 -11.93 -3.51 -9.53
N GLN A 118 -12.01 -3.39 -8.21
CA GLN A 118 -11.89 -2.11 -7.57
C GLN A 118 -10.40 -1.70 -7.52
N VAL A 119 -10.07 -0.57 -8.14
CA VAL A 119 -8.72 0.00 -8.11
C VAL A 119 -8.48 0.71 -6.78
N ARG A 120 -7.30 0.51 -6.22
CA ARG A 120 -6.81 1.14 -5.00
C ARG A 120 -5.37 1.57 -5.22
N PHE A 121 -4.91 2.52 -4.43
CA PHE A 121 -3.49 2.80 -4.32
C PHE A 121 -3.17 3.31 -2.91
N ALA A 122 -1.93 3.18 -2.49
CA ALA A 122 -1.42 3.77 -1.28
C ALA A 122 -0.16 4.55 -1.60
N ILE A 123 0.08 5.62 -0.85
CA ILE A 123 1.33 6.36 -0.89
C ILE A 123 1.91 6.54 0.51
N GLU A 124 3.22 6.63 0.62
CA GLU A 124 3.85 7.32 1.73
C GLU A 124 4.06 8.77 1.32
N PRO A 125 3.40 9.74 1.96
CA PRO A 125 3.66 11.15 1.70
C PRO A 125 5.10 11.49 2.10
N VAL A 126 5.82 12.27 1.30
CA VAL A 126 7.22 12.65 1.53
C VAL A 126 7.37 14.17 1.52
N ASP A 127 7.98 14.72 2.58
CA ASP A 127 8.47 16.10 2.62
C ASP A 127 9.99 16.10 2.48
N ASP A 128 10.50 16.30 1.26
CA ASP A 128 11.94 16.29 1.00
C ASP A 128 12.68 17.41 1.75
N GLY A 129 11.99 18.50 2.10
CA GLY A 129 12.53 19.58 2.92
C GLY A 129 12.81 19.10 4.35
N GLU A 130 11.83 18.45 4.96
CA GLU A 130 11.96 17.81 6.28
C GLU A 130 13.04 16.72 6.25
N VAL A 131 13.00 15.84 5.25
CA VAL A 131 13.95 14.73 5.12
C VAL A 131 15.39 15.24 5.01
N ARG A 132 15.66 16.27 4.20
CA ARG A 132 17.01 16.86 4.11
C ARG A 132 17.46 17.58 5.38
N THR A 133 16.55 18.24 6.07
CA THR A 133 16.89 19.12 7.21
C THR A 133 17.00 18.33 8.51
N HIS A 134 16.14 17.32 8.69
CA HIS A 134 15.96 16.60 9.95
C HIS A 134 16.17 15.09 9.82
N GLY A 135 16.21 14.54 8.60
CA GLY A 135 16.28 13.10 8.39
C GLY A 135 14.97 12.38 8.75
N THR A 136 13.87 13.12 8.91
CA THR A 136 12.55 12.62 9.31
C THR A 136 11.50 12.95 8.25
N ASN A 137 10.35 12.29 8.34
CA ASN A 137 9.22 12.49 7.42
C ASN A 137 7.88 12.48 8.20
N LEU A 138 7.82 13.24 9.30
CA LEU A 138 6.70 13.19 10.25
C LEU A 138 5.55 14.10 9.82
N GLN A 139 5.83 15.20 9.11
CA GLN A 139 4.82 16.21 8.78
C GLN A 139 4.09 15.92 7.48
N ALA A 140 4.72 15.22 6.54
CA ALA A 140 4.18 15.01 5.19
C ALA A 140 2.76 14.40 5.19
N ALA A 141 2.51 13.40 6.05
CA ALA A 141 1.20 12.78 6.16
C ALA A 141 0.15 13.69 6.80
N HIS A 142 0.53 14.50 7.79
CA HIS A 142 -0.37 15.51 8.39
C HIS A 142 -0.76 16.56 7.35
N THR A 143 0.19 17.06 6.56
CA THR A 143 -0.08 18.02 5.49
C THR A 143 -1.02 17.43 4.44
N LEU A 144 -0.82 16.18 4.02
CA LEU A 144 -1.72 15.52 3.06
C LEU A 144 -3.13 15.34 3.65
N VAL A 145 -3.26 14.85 4.89
CA VAL A 145 -4.57 14.67 5.53
C VAL A 145 -5.28 16.01 5.71
N ASP A 146 -4.56 17.07 6.03
CA ASP A 146 -5.09 18.42 6.13
C ASP A 146 -5.63 18.93 4.77
N GLN A 147 -4.90 18.72 3.67
CA GLN A 147 -5.35 19.04 2.32
C GLN A 147 -6.57 18.22 1.88
N LEU A 148 -6.59 16.91 2.18
CA LEU A 148 -7.73 16.04 1.91
C LEU A 148 -8.97 16.47 2.70
N ALA A 149 -8.79 16.96 3.94
CA ALA A 149 -9.90 17.50 4.72
C ALA A 149 -10.44 18.82 4.14
N GLN A 150 -9.56 19.73 3.70
CA GLN A 150 -9.94 21.00 3.06
C GLN A 150 -10.74 20.81 1.77
N THR A 151 -10.50 19.70 1.07
CA THR A 151 -11.17 19.34 -0.19
C THR A 151 -12.35 18.37 -0.01
N GLY A 152 -12.71 18.04 1.23
CA GLY A 152 -13.87 17.21 1.54
C GLY A 152 -13.67 15.71 1.35
N HIS A 153 -12.45 15.24 1.07
CA HIS A 153 -12.15 13.80 0.96
C HIS A 153 -11.98 13.11 2.33
N VAL A 154 -11.71 13.88 3.38
CA VAL A 154 -11.61 13.42 4.77
C VAL A 154 -12.50 14.31 5.65
N SER A 155 -13.31 13.72 6.53
CA SER A 155 -14.12 14.51 7.47
C SER A 155 -13.26 15.15 8.57
N SER A 156 -13.76 16.20 9.23
CA SER A 156 -13.11 16.77 10.42
C SER A 156 -12.88 15.71 11.51
N SER A 157 -13.85 14.81 11.70
CA SER A 157 -13.77 13.68 12.62
C SER A 157 -12.69 12.65 12.21
N GLY A 158 -12.58 12.35 10.90
CA GLY A 158 -11.52 11.50 10.36
C GLY A 158 -10.12 12.11 10.55
N LYS A 159 -9.96 13.41 10.29
CA LYS A 159 -8.71 14.15 10.55
C LYS A 159 -8.33 14.14 12.03
N HIS A 160 -9.29 14.36 12.92
CA HIS A 160 -9.07 14.30 14.36
C HIS A 160 -8.68 12.89 14.83
N LEU A 161 -9.35 11.86 14.30
CA LEU A 161 -8.98 10.48 14.55
C LEU A 161 -7.54 10.18 14.11
N PHE A 162 -7.16 10.59 12.89
CA PHE A 162 -5.78 10.41 12.40
C PHE A 162 -4.76 10.96 13.40
N ARG A 163 -4.95 12.18 13.89
CA ARG A 163 -4.05 12.84 14.85
C ARG A 163 -4.00 12.11 16.20
N ARG A 164 -5.16 11.62 16.70
CA ARG A 164 -5.20 10.87 17.97
C ARG A 164 -4.48 9.52 17.86
N VAL A 165 -4.68 8.79 16.77
CA VAL A 165 -3.97 7.53 16.54
C VAL A 165 -2.48 7.79 16.35
N ASP A 166 -2.10 8.81 15.58
CA ASP A 166 -0.69 9.18 15.40
C ASP A 166 -0.01 9.51 16.72
N GLN A 167 -0.64 10.32 17.57
CA GLN A 167 -0.09 10.65 18.88
C GLN A 167 0.10 9.39 19.73
N ALA A 168 -0.90 8.51 19.80
CA ALA A 168 -0.80 7.28 20.58
C ALA A 168 0.28 6.31 20.06
N VAL A 169 0.41 6.18 18.74
CA VAL A 169 1.48 5.41 18.10
C VAL A 169 2.84 6.06 18.37
N SER A 170 2.93 7.38 18.35
CA SER A 170 4.15 8.12 18.59
C SER A 170 4.63 8.02 20.03
N ASP A 171 3.73 8.16 21.00
CA ASP A 171 4.03 7.95 22.42
C ASP A 171 4.57 6.52 22.66
N CYS A 172 4.00 5.54 21.97
CA CYS A 172 4.47 4.16 22.04
C CYS A 172 5.87 4.00 21.43
N LEU A 173 6.12 4.53 20.23
CA LEU A 173 7.39 4.37 19.52
C LEU A 173 8.54 5.15 20.17
N ASP A 174 8.29 6.38 20.60
CA ASP A 174 9.30 7.24 21.22
C ASP A 174 9.76 6.70 22.58
N SER A 175 8.95 5.87 23.24
CA SER A 175 9.34 5.15 24.46
C SER A 175 10.31 3.98 24.22
N ILE A 176 10.42 3.51 22.98
CA ILE A 176 11.19 2.31 22.62
C ILE A 176 12.52 2.68 21.97
N ASP A 177 12.52 3.62 21.00
CA ASP A 177 13.74 3.99 20.28
C ASP A 177 13.62 5.37 19.59
N GLY A 178 14.62 6.22 19.81
CA GLY A 178 14.73 7.50 19.11
C GLY A 178 14.99 7.36 17.60
N SER A 179 15.55 6.23 17.14
CA SER A 179 15.88 6.00 15.73
C SER A 179 14.65 5.77 14.85
N ALA A 180 13.51 5.42 15.45
CA ALA A 180 12.25 5.16 14.76
C ALA A 180 11.71 6.37 13.96
N LYS A 181 12.24 7.57 14.22
CA LYS A 181 11.87 8.82 13.51
C LYS A 181 12.44 8.93 12.10
N THR A 182 13.47 8.13 11.79
CA THR A 182 14.17 8.14 10.49
C THR A 182 13.62 7.11 9.49
N ARG A 183 12.45 6.54 9.78
CA ARG A 183 11.80 5.48 8.99
C ARG A 183 10.36 5.85 8.70
N THR A 184 9.74 5.14 7.75
CA THR A 184 8.31 5.27 7.46
C THR A 184 7.45 5.14 8.71
N ARG A 185 6.57 6.12 8.91
CA ARG A 185 5.62 6.17 10.02
C ARG A 185 4.19 6.04 9.53
N HIS A 186 3.90 6.66 8.40
CA HIS A 186 2.54 6.79 7.87
C HIS A 186 2.50 6.38 6.42
N MET A 187 1.39 5.74 6.04
CA MET A 187 1.00 5.57 4.65
C MET A 187 -0.47 5.94 4.52
N ILE A 188 -0.87 6.49 3.38
CA ILE A 188 -2.25 6.89 3.10
C ILE A 188 -2.77 6.06 1.92
N GLY A 189 -3.85 5.33 2.15
CA GLY A 189 -4.52 4.53 1.13
C GLY A 189 -5.78 5.19 0.58
N PHE A 190 -6.05 4.93 -0.68
CA PHE A 190 -7.18 5.43 -1.44
C PHE A 190 -7.89 4.26 -2.10
N ASP A 191 -9.11 3.99 -1.65
CA ASP A 191 -10.02 3.06 -2.34
C ASP A 191 -10.88 3.86 -3.32
N LEU A 192 -10.72 3.63 -4.63
CA LEU A 192 -11.51 4.31 -5.66
C LEU A 192 -12.83 3.55 -5.83
N LEU A 193 -13.92 4.10 -5.28
CA LEU A 193 -15.22 3.45 -5.21
C LEU A 193 -15.92 3.45 -6.59
N ARG A 194 -16.66 2.38 -6.89
CA ARG A 194 -17.47 2.28 -8.11
C ARG A 194 -18.88 2.82 -7.84
N PRO A 195 -19.56 3.46 -8.80
CA PRO A 195 -20.84 4.14 -8.57
C PRO A 195 -21.98 3.13 -8.40
N GLU A 196 -21.81 1.93 -8.94
CA GLU A 196 -22.69 0.77 -8.73
C GLU A 196 -22.78 0.42 -7.24
N ASP A 197 -21.73 0.76 -6.47
CA ASP A 197 -21.56 0.44 -5.06
C ASP A 197 -21.69 1.67 -4.13
N ALA A 198 -21.83 2.90 -4.66
CA ALA A 198 -21.83 4.12 -3.85
C ALA A 198 -22.52 5.33 -4.53
N SER A 199 -23.45 5.97 -3.82
CA SER A 199 -23.59 7.44 -3.87
C SER A 199 -22.32 8.06 -3.31
N GLU A 200 -21.94 9.28 -3.72
CA GLU A 200 -20.73 9.99 -3.23
C GLU A 200 -20.45 9.75 -1.72
N PRO A 201 -19.17 9.58 -1.32
CA PRO A 201 -17.95 9.94 -2.03
C PRO A 201 -17.43 8.89 -3.02
N LEU A 202 -16.67 9.32 -4.03
CA LEU A 202 -16.02 8.45 -5.02
C LEU A 202 -14.70 7.83 -4.54
N VAL A 203 -14.17 8.29 -3.41
CA VAL A 203 -12.89 7.86 -2.84
C VAL A 203 -13.06 7.65 -1.34
N ARG A 204 -12.53 6.55 -0.82
CA ARG A 204 -12.37 6.34 0.62
C ARG A 204 -10.90 6.38 1.00
N VAL A 205 -10.57 7.23 1.97
CA VAL A 205 -9.20 7.42 2.46
C VAL A 205 -8.98 6.55 3.70
N LYS A 206 -7.77 5.99 3.83
CA LYS A 206 -7.32 5.22 4.99
C LYS A 206 -5.95 5.71 5.42
N ALA A 207 -5.69 5.69 6.71
CA ALA A 207 -4.35 5.86 7.25
C ALA A 207 -3.80 4.52 7.74
N TYR A 208 -2.53 4.28 7.49
CA TYR A 208 -1.74 3.17 8.01
C TYR A 208 -0.61 3.74 8.86
N PHE A 209 -0.44 3.20 10.06
CA PHE A 209 0.56 3.59 11.04
C PHE A 209 1.51 2.41 11.23
N VAL A 210 2.79 2.63 10.96
CA VAL A 210 3.83 1.63 11.19
C VAL A 210 4.04 1.45 12.69
N LEU A 211 3.99 0.21 13.15
CA LEU A 211 4.12 -0.16 14.55
C LEU A 211 5.55 -0.64 14.87
N PRO A 212 5.95 -0.66 16.16
CA PRO A 212 7.27 -1.12 16.61
C PRO A 212 7.68 -2.47 15.99
N GLY A 213 6.74 -3.40 15.81
CA GLY A 213 7.03 -4.73 15.29
C GLY A 213 7.65 -4.76 13.88
N LEU A 214 7.51 -3.71 13.08
CA LEU A 214 8.20 -3.62 11.78
C LEU A 214 9.68 -3.18 11.93
N CYS A 215 10.00 -2.43 12.99
CA CYS A 215 11.29 -1.77 13.17
C CYS A 215 12.35 -2.63 13.88
N TYR A 216 11.96 -3.66 14.64
CA TYR A 216 12.89 -4.46 15.45
C TYR A 216 12.93 -5.91 14.97
N SER A 217 13.98 -6.28 14.23
CA SER A 217 14.19 -7.67 13.77
C SER A 217 14.68 -8.60 14.87
N GLN A 218 15.29 -8.12 15.95
CA GLN A 218 16.14 -8.97 16.80
C GLN A 218 15.74 -9.19 18.26
N THR A 219 14.82 -8.42 18.86
CA THR A 219 14.49 -8.63 20.29
C THR A 219 12.99 -8.67 20.57
N ALA A 220 12.33 -9.70 20.04
CA ALA A 220 10.98 -10.09 20.45
C ALA A 220 10.85 -10.35 21.97
N ASN A 221 11.98 -10.57 22.67
CA ASN A 221 12.04 -10.70 24.13
C ASN A 221 12.13 -9.36 24.88
N GLU A 222 12.57 -8.27 24.24
CA GLU A 222 12.79 -6.98 24.90
C GLU A 222 11.67 -5.97 24.63
N ALA A 223 11.00 -6.06 23.49
CA ALA A 223 9.95 -5.10 23.09
C ALA A 223 8.62 -5.26 23.86
N GLY A 224 8.59 -5.95 25.00
CA GLY A 224 7.37 -6.14 25.80
C GLY A 224 6.30 -6.99 25.10
N ASN A 225 5.11 -7.04 25.70
CA ASN A 225 4.01 -7.83 25.15
C ASN A 225 3.34 -7.05 23.98
N PRO A 226 3.36 -7.55 22.73
CA PRO A 226 2.85 -6.83 21.57
C PRO A 226 1.35 -6.52 21.66
N THR A 227 0.57 -7.34 22.38
CA THR A 227 -0.85 -7.02 22.61
C THR A 227 -1.03 -5.87 23.58
N LYS A 228 -0.14 -5.71 24.58
CA LYS A 228 -0.21 -4.59 25.53
C LYS A 228 0.13 -3.26 24.85
N GLN A 229 1.10 -3.26 23.93
CA GLN A 229 1.41 -2.07 23.11
C GLN A 229 0.20 -1.66 22.26
N LEU A 230 -0.44 -2.64 21.61
CA LEU A 230 -1.64 -2.38 20.83
C LEU A 230 -2.81 -1.89 21.71
N GLU A 231 -2.99 -2.45 22.91
CA GLU A 231 -3.94 -1.95 23.92
C GLU A 231 -3.65 -0.48 24.27
N SER A 232 -2.40 -0.11 24.54
CA SER A 232 -2.04 1.29 24.87
C SER A 232 -2.25 2.25 23.71
N ILE A 233 -2.16 1.79 22.45
CA ILE A 233 -2.42 2.62 21.26
C ILE A 233 -3.92 2.80 21.02
N LEU A 234 -4.72 1.76 21.28
CA LEU A 234 -6.16 1.77 21.00
C LEU A 234 -6.99 2.38 22.13
N GLU A 235 -6.51 2.32 23.37
CA GLU A 235 -7.20 2.86 24.54
C GLU A 235 -7.52 4.37 24.39
N PRO A 236 -6.58 5.24 23.94
CA PRO A 236 -6.85 6.66 23.74
C PRO A 236 -7.82 6.98 22.60
N VAL A 237 -8.25 6.01 21.79
CA VAL A 237 -9.17 6.24 20.65
C VAL A 237 -10.41 5.35 20.69
N LYS A 238 -10.63 4.60 21.78
CA LYS A 238 -11.70 3.61 21.89
C LYS A 238 -13.12 4.17 21.76
N ASP A 239 -13.29 5.46 22.05
CA ASP A 239 -14.56 6.21 21.96
C ASP A 239 -14.98 6.47 20.50
N VAL A 240 -14.02 6.62 19.60
CA VAL A 240 -14.25 6.94 18.17
C VAL A 240 -13.91 5.77 17.24
N ALA A 241 -13.07 4.86 17.69
CA ALA A 241 -12.56 3.72 16.94
C ALA A 241 -12.50 2.49 17.86
N PRO A 242 -13.65 1.99 18.34
CA PRO A 242 -13.70 0.86 19.27
C PRO A 242 -13.10 -0.37 18.61
N ALA A 243 -12.34 -1.16 19.38
CA ALA A 243 -11.64 -2.35 18.89
C ALA A 243 -12.00 -3.63 19.67
N PRO A 244 -13.28 -4.07 19.74
CA PRO A 244 -13.65 -5.21 20.58
C PRO A 244 -12.99 -6.53 20.12
N GLY A 245 -12.65 -6.65 18.83
CA GLY A 245 -11.95 -7.78 18.22
C GLY A 245 -10.58 -8.07 18.83
N LEU A 246 -9.98 -7.09 19.52
CA LEU A 246 -8.67 -7.23 20.17
C LEU A 246 -8.69 -8.34 21.24
N LYS A 247 -9.80 -8.49 21.96
CA LYS A 247 -9.95 -9.51 23.01
C LYS A 247 -9.84 -10.92 22.43
N GLN A 248 -10.48 -11.16 21.28
CA GLN A 248 -10.43 -12.47 20.61
C GLN A 248 -9.04 -12.75 20.04
N LEU A 249 -8.42 -11.75 19.41
CA LEU A 249 -7.05 -11.88 18.91
C LEU A 249 -6.08 -12.23 20.05
N LYS A 250 -6.15 -11.50 21.17
CA LYS A 250 -5.32 -11.77 22.36
C LYS A 250 -5.52 -13.19 22.89
N ALA A 251 -6.77 -13.62 23.06
CA ALA A 251 -7.10 -14.96 23.52
C ALA A 251 -6.56 -16.06 22.59
N TYR A 252 -6.50 -15.80 21.27
CA TYR A 252 -5.86 -16.71 20.32
C TYR A 252 -4.33 -16.72 20.48
N LEU A 253 -3.70 -15.55 20.52
CA LEU A 253 -2.25 -15.43 20.64
C LEU A 253 -1.71 -16.08 21.92
N GLU A 254 -2.47 -16.04 23.02
CA GLU A 254 -2.11 -16.71 24.28
C GLU A 254 -2.01 -18.24 24.15
N THR A 255 -2.68 -18.84 23.17
CA THR A 255 -2.61 -20.29 22.87
C THR A 255 -1.35 -20.68 22.12
N LEU A 256 -0.71 -19.71 21.46
CA LEU A 256 0.49 -19.96 20.69
C LEU A 256 1.72 -19.94 21.61
N PRO A 257 2.71 -20.80 21.36
CA PRO A 257 4.03 -20.68 21.98
C PRO A 257 4.61 -19.27 21.73
N PRO A 258 5.39 -18.68 22.66
CA PRO A 258 5.93 -17.33 22.51
C PRO A 258 6.64 -17.08 21.17
N CYS A 259 7.45 -18.03 20.71
CA CYS A 259 8.16 -17.95 19.42
C CYS A 259 7.25 -17.96 18.19
N LYS A 260 5.97 -18.34 18.33
CA LYS A 260 4.97 -18.39 17.25
C LYS A 260 3.93 -17.29 17.32
N ARG A 261 3.96 -16.40 18.33
CA ARG A 261 2.94 -15.36 18.51
C ARG A 261 2.97 -14.29 17.45
N GLY A 262 4.08 -14.10 16.74
CA GLY A 262 4.21 -13.03 15.77
C GLY A 262 4.17 -11.64 16.41
N ARG A 263 3.90 -10.62 15.60
CA ARG A 263 3.92 -9.21 16.03
C ARG A 263 2.98 -8.34 15.19
N ALA A 264 2.39 -7.32 15.81
CA ALA A 264 1.69 -6.25 15.11
C ALA A 264 2.72 -5.37 14.38
N ILE A 265 2.52 -5.13 13.08
CA ILE A 265 3.46 -4.33 12.26
C ILE A 265 2.83 -3.07 11.69
N ILE A 266 1.52 -3.05 11.44
CA ILE A 266 0.79 -1.89 10.92
C ILE A 266 -0.57 -1.83 11.60
N LEU A 267 -1.00 -0.64 12.01
CA LEU A 267 -2.38 -0.35 12.38
C LEU A 267 -3.01 0.47 11.25
N SER A 268 -4.24 0.23 10.85
CA SER A 268 -4.93 1.08 9.88
C SER A 268 -6.31 1.49 10.35
N VAL A 269 -6.70 2.71 10.03
CA VAL A 269 -8.05 3.25 10.27
C VAL A 269 -8.63 3.85 9.00
N ASP A 270 -9.93 3.68 8.80
CA ASP A 270 -10.66 4.38 7.73
C ASP A 270 -10.87 5.85 8.12
N LEU A 271 -10.55 6.80 7.23
CA LEU A 271 -10.72 8.24 7.46
C LEU A 271 -12.00 8.74 6.75
N ASP A 272 -13.12 8.04 6.99
CA ASP A 272 -14.37 8.21 6.24
C ASP A 272 -14.87 9.68 6.23
N ALA A 273 -15.42 10.09 5.09
CA ALA A 273 -16.02 11.41 4.88
C ALA A 273 -17.50 11.49 5.33
N SER A 274 -18.12 10.36 5.70
CA SER A 274 -19.56 10.27 6.01
C SER A 274 -19.90 10.84 7.39
N SER A 275 -21.09 11.46 7.48
CA SER A 275 -21.60 12.29 8.58
C SER A 275 -21.43 11.74 10.00
N ASP A 276 -21.23 12.66 10.95
CA ASP A 276 -21.05 12.47 12.41
C ASP A 276 -22.14 11.66 13.14
N THR A 277 -23.16 11.17 12.45
CA THR A 277 -24.33 10.55 13.09
C THR A 277 -24.14 9.08 13.47
N THR A 278 -23.20 8.33 12.87
CA THR A 278 -22.72 7.02 13.38
C THR A 278 -21.50 6.46 12.61
N PRO A 279 -20.29 7.04 12.72
CA PRO A 279 -19.11 6.41 12.14
C PRO A 279 -18.56 5.34 13.10
N THR A 280 -18.84 4.06 12.85
CA THR A 280 -17.97 3.01 13.41
C THR A 280 -16.74 2.91 12.53
N THR A 281 -15.74 3.75 12.82
CA THR A 281 -14.46 3.69 12.10
C THR A 281 -13.89 2.29 12.21
N ARG A 282 -13.53 1.70 11.08
CA ARG A 282 -12.87 0.40 11.05
C ARG A 282 -11.40 0.54 11.44
N VAL A 283 -10.99 -0.29 12.38
CA VAL A 283 -9.63 -0.43 12.88
C VAL A 283 -9.15 -1.80 12.45
N LYS A 284 -8.02 -1.86 11.76
CA LYS A 284 -7.40 -3.13 11.37
C LYS A 284 -5.98 -3.18 11.88
N VAL A 285 -5.58 -4.32 12.41
CA VAL A 285 -4.17 -4.57 12.74
C VAL A 285 -3.60 -5.60 11.79
N TYR A 286 -2.46 -5.27 11.20
CA TYR A 286 -1.66 -6.18 10.39
C TYR A 286 -0.67 -6.89 11.30
N TRP A 287 -0.77 -8.20 11.35
CA TRP A 287 0.01 -9.07 12.22
C TRP A 287 0.85 -10.02 11.39
N ARG A 288 2.13 -10.09 11.71
CA ARG A 288 3.08 -10.96 11.04
C ARG A 288 3.44 -12.13 11.94
N PHE A 289 3.26 -13.34 11.44
CA PHE A 289 3.71 -14.56 12.07
C PHE A 289 5.00 -15.05 11.41
N PRO A 290 5.94 -15.64 12.18
CA PRO A 290 7.20 -16.12 11.63
C PRO A 290 7.04 -17.36 10.74
N ASP A 291 5.99 -18.16 10.97
CA ASP A 291 5.71 -19.38 10.21
C ASP A 291 4.88 -19.04 8.97
N ALA A 292 5.46 -19.29 7.79
CA ALA A 292 4.83 -19.07 6.49
C ALA A 292 4.32 -20.38 5.85
N SER A 293 4.32 -21.49 6.60
CA SER A 293 3.83 -22.76 6.09
C SER A 293 2.32 -22.69 5.82
N SER A 294 1.89 -23.39 4.78
CA SER A 294 0.48 -23.44 4.37
C SER A 294 -0.44 -23.96 5.50
N LYS A 295 0.09 -24.82 6.39
CA LYS A 295 -0.60 -25.29 7.61
C LYS A 295 -0.75 -24.18 8.64
N SER A 296 0.30 -23.38 8.87
CA SER A 296 0.23 -22.24 9.80
C SER A 296 -0.72 -21.17 9.28
N VAL A 297 -0.73 -20.89 7.98
CA VAL A 297 -1.64 -19.92 7.36
C VAL A 297 -3.10 -20.29 7.64
N ARG A 298 -3.48 -21.56 7.45
CA ARG A 298 -4.82 -22.03 7.79
C ARG A 298 -5.13 -21.83 9.27
N SER A 299 -4.22 -22.23 10.16
CA SER A 299 -4.40 -22.14 11.61
C SER A 299 -4.48 -20.70 12.12
N HIS A 300 -3.77 -19.76 11.48
CA HIS A 300 -3.88 -18.34 11.81
C HIS A 300 -5.21 -17.79 11.32
N MET A 301 -5.62 -18.12 10.08
CA MET A 301 -6.89 -17.68 9.47
C MET A 301 -8.14 -18.12 10.23
N ASP A 302 -8.12 -19.29 10.88
CA ASP A 302 -9.25 -19.82 11.67
C ASP A 302 -9.11 -19.61 13.19
N LEU A 303 -8.08 -18.87 13.62
CA LEU A 303 -7.73 -18.66 15.03
C LEU A 303 -7.59 -19.97 15.81
N GLY A 304 -7.01 -21.01 15.19
CA GLY A 304 -6.85 -22.34 15.79
C GLY A 304 -8.17 -23.08 15.94
N GLY A 305 -9.06 -22.94 14.96
CA GLY A 305 -10.41 -23.53 14.98
C GLY A 305 -11.38 -22.89 15.97
N ARG A 306 -10.98 -21.79 16.64
CA ARG A 306 -11.86 -21.03 17.56
C ARG A 306 -12.93 -20.26 16.80
N TRP A 307 -12.80 -20.16 15.48
CA TRP A 307 -13.82 -19.60 14.61
C TRP A 307 -14.94 -20.61 14.29
N GLY A 308 -16.11 -20.41 14.88
CA GLY A 308 -17.25 -21.35 14.79
C GLY A 308 -18.22 -21.16 13.61
N GLN A 309 -17.78 -20.96 12.35
CA GLN A 309 -18.74 -20.83 11.23
C GLN A 309 -18.39 -21.55 9.91
N HIS A 310 -19.47 -21.88 9.17
CA HIS A 310 -19.64 -22.50 7.85
C HIS A 310 -18.69 -22.11 6.69
N VAL A 311 -17.94 -21.01 6.78
CA VAL A 311 -17.05 -20.59 5.70
C VAL A 311 -15.62 -20.83 6.15
N ASN A 312 -14.96 -21.80 5.52
CA ASN A 312 -13.59 -22.19 5.80
C ASN A 312 -12.61 -21.17 5.20
N VAL A 313 -12.57 -19.95 5.75
CA VAL A 313 -11.70 -18.86 5.29
C VAL A 313 -10.22 -19.29 5.32
N GLY A 314 -9.86 -20.16 6.28
CA GLY A 314 -8.55 -20.79 6.33
C GLY A 314 -8.25 -21.69 5.14
N LEU A 315 -9.23 -22.42 4.61
CA LEU A 315 -9.09 -23.20 3.38
C LEU A 315 -8.90 -22.29 2.16
N THR A 316 -9.66 -21.21 2.04
CA THR A 316 -9.52 -20.23 0.95
C THR A 316 -8.10 -19.66 0.92
N ALA A 317 -7.62 -19.17 2.06
CA ALA A 317 -6.27 -18.63 2.17
C ALA A 317 -5.21 -19.71 1.93
N HIS A 318 -5.43 -20.93 2.43
CA HIS A 318 -4.56 -22.08 2.18
C HIS A 318 -4.49 -22.46 0.70
N GLN A 319 -5.62 -22.45 -0.02
CA GLN A 319 -5.68 -22.73 -1.45
C GLN A 319 -4.97 -21.66 -2.26
N ALA A 320 -5.24 -20.38 -1.97
CA ALA A 320 -4.55 -19.25 -2.59
C ALA A 320 -3.03 -19.34 -2.33
N TRP A 321 -2.64 -19.55 -1.07
CA TRP A 321 -1.24 -19.71 -0.68
C TRP A 321 -0.58 -20.89 -1.41
N SER A 322 -1.20 -22.06 -1.40
CA SER A 322 -0.63 -23.26 -2.01
C SER A 322 -0.50 -23.14 -3.52
N ARG A 323 -1.45 -22.47 -4.18
CA ARG A 323 -1.40 -22.22 -5.62
C ARG A 323 -0.31 -21.20 -5.98
N LEU A 324 -0.28 -20.09 -5.26
CA LEU A 324 0.67 -19.01 -5.52
C LEU A 324 2.11 -19.41 -5.17
N MET A 325 2.30 -20.20 -4.12
CA MET A 325 3.62 -20.63 -3.62
C MET A 325 4.06 -22.01 -4.10
N ALA A 326 3.34 -22.64 -5.04
CA ALA A 326 3.75 -23.93 -5.61
C ALA A 326 5.15 -23.84 -6.26
N PRO A 327 5.98 -24.90 -6.26
CA PRO A 327 7.25 -24.90 -6.99
C PRO A 327 7.05 -24.47 -8.45
N MET A 328 7.93 -23.62 -8.98
CA MET A 328 7.89 -23.21 -10.39
C MET A 328 8.52 -24.32 -11.25
N SER A 329 7.74 -24.86 -12.20
CA SER A 329 8.20 -25.96 -13.07
C SER A 329 9.43 -25.63 -13.92
N THR A 330 9.73 -24.35 -14.11
CA THR A 330 10.81 -23.85 -14.97
C THR A 330 12.17 -23.77 -14.28
N VAL A 331 12.24 -23.96 -12.95
CA VAL A 331 13.50 -23.93 -12.21
C VAL A 331 13.86 -25.36 -11.82
N HIS A 332 14.71 -26.01 -12.61
CA HIS A 332 15.28 -27.34 -12.32
C HIS A 332 16.17 -27.41 -11.06
N SER A 333 16.12 -26.40 -10.18
CA SER A 333 16.86 -26.43 -8.92
C SER A 333 16.03 -27.13 -7.83
N SER A 334 16.51 -28.30 -7.42
CA SER A 334 16.03 -29.08 -6.27
C SER A 334 16.11 -28.34 -4.92
N SER A 335 16.52 -27.07 -4.88
CA SER A 335 16.71 -26.30 -3.64
C SER A 335 15.48 -25.52 -3.16
N TYR A 336 14.41 -25.42 -3.97
CA TYR A 336 13.25 -24.57 -3.64
C TYR A 336 12.41 -25.10 -2.46
N ALA A 337 12.34 -26.43 -2.28
CA ALA A 337 11.52 -27.05 -1.25
C ALA A 337 12.06 -26.85 0.18
N ASP A 338 13.37 -26.60 0.33
CA ASP A 338 14.05 -26.49 1.63
C ASP A 338 14.59 -25.07 1.95
N SER A 339 14.58 -24.14 0.98
CA SER A 339 15.01 -22.75 1.21
C SER A 339 13.95 -21.87 1.89
N ASN A 340 13.11 -22.44 2.78
CA ASN A 340 12.15 -21.78 3.67
C ASN A 340 12.79 -20.76 4.66
N LYS A 341 14.00 -20.29 4.39
CA LYS A 341 14.71 -19.29 5.19
C LYS A 341 14.73 -17.94 4.46
N VAL A 342 13.58 -17.47 3.97
CA VAL A 342 13.38 -16.02 3.99
C VAL A 342 13.43 -15.69 5.48
N ASP A 343 14.42 -14.90 5.91
CA ASP A 343 14.54 -14.53 7.31
C ASP A 343 13.15 -14.05 7.79
N PRO A 344 12.49 -14.74 8.72
CA PRO A 344 11.14 -14.37 9.17
C PRO A 344 11.12 -12.96 9.77
N TYR A 345 12.31 -12.40 10.06
CA TYR A 345 12.54 -11.06 10.58
C TYR A 345 13.01 -10.06 9.53
N SER A 346 13.26 -10.46 8.28
CA SER A 346 13.34 -9.54 7.15
C SER A 346 12.05 -8.73 7.04
N SER A 347 12.11 -7.56 6.40
CA SER A 347 10.96 -6.64 6.26
C SER A 347 9.72 -7.29 5.64
N THR A 348 9.85 -8.46 5.02
CA THR A 348 8.82 -9.11 4.21
C THR A 348 8.68 -10.63 4.43
N GLY A 349 9.58 -11.23 5.22
CA GLY A 349 9.49 -12.64 5.63
C GLY A 349 8.32 -12.97 6.56
N GLY A 350 7.96 -14.25 6.64
CA GLY A 350 6.82 -14.75 7.41
C GLY A 350 5.47 -14.70 6.68
N SER A 351 4.39 -14.95 7.42
CA SER A 351 3.01 -14.79 6.92
C SER A 351 2.37 -13.55 7.52
N LEU A 352 1.77 -12.71 6.68
CA LEU A 352 1.12 -11.46 7.09
C LEU A 352 -0.39 -11.60 6.99
N PHE A 353 -1.11 -11.18 8.03
CA PHE A 353 -2.56 -11.15 8.07
C PHE A 353 -3.02 -9.78 8.51
N TYR A 354 -4.23 -9.36 8.15
CA TYR A 354 -4.90 -8.33 8.94
C TYR A 354 -6.11 -8.87 9.68
N PHE A 355 -6.37 -8.29 10.84
CA PHE A 355 -7.52 -8.54 11.69
C PHE A 355 -8.35 -7.26 11.76
N ASP A 356 -9.63 -7.34 11.40
CA ASP A 356 -10.58 -6.26 11.63
C ASP A 356 -10.99 -6.26 13.11
N LEU A 357 -10.59 -5.23 13.84
CA LEU A 357 -10.80 -5.12 15.27
C LEU A 357 -12.11 -4.40 15.62
N SER A 358 -12.73 -3.69 14.69
CA SER A 358 -13.94 -2.87 14.97
C SER A 358 -15.22 -3.67 15.14
N TRP A 359 -15.12 -4.99 15.13
CA TRP A 359 -16.25 -5.87 15.25
C TRP A 359 -16.88 -5.85 16.65
N CYS A 360 -18.20 -5.62 16.73
CA CYS A 360 -18.96 -5.73 17.97
C CYS A 360 -19.89 -6.97 17.94
N SER A 361 -19.72 -7.89 18.91
CA SER A 361 -20.48 -9.13 19.00
C SER A 361 -21.97 -8.96 19.32
N PHE A 362 -22.36 -7.79 19.83
CA PHE A 362 -23.66 -7.62 20.49
C PHE A 362 -24.79 -7.14 19.57
N ALA A 363 -24.49 -6.34 18.53
CA ALA A 363 -25.50 -5.74 17.67
C ALA A 363 -26.00 -6.67 16.54
N ASN A 364 -25.39 -7.84 16.39
CA ASN A 364 -25.54 -8.68 15.20
C ASN A 364 -25.95 -10.13 15.55
N ARG A 365 -26.94 -10.29 16.46
CA ARG A 365 -27.50 -11.61 16.82
C ARG A 365 -28.02 -12.42 15.62
N PHE A 366 -28.25 -11.78 14.47
CA PHE A 366 -28.76 -12.43 13.25
C PHE A 366 -27.90 -12.23 11.99
N LYS A 367 -26.81 -11.45 12.06
CA LYS A 367 -25.83 -11.35 10.96
C LYS A 367 -24.46 -11.69 11.52
N PHE A 368 -24.06 -12.92 11.26
CA PHE A 368 -22.76 -13.56 11.47
C PHE A 368 -21.53 -12.70 11.07
N GLY A 369 -21.25 -11.59 11.75
CA GLY A 369 -20.08 -10.73 11.52
C GLY A 369 -18.88 -11.26 12.31
N LYS A 370 -17.67 -11.22 11.76
CA LYS A 370 -16.52 -12.01 12.25
C LYS A 370 -15.35 -11.16 12.76
N PRO A 371 -14.84 -11.34 14.00
CA PRO A 371 -13.46 -11.04 14.39
C PRO A 371 -12.61 -12.27 14.03
N ALA A 372 -12.40 -12.48 12.74
CA ALA A 372 -11.43 -13.43 12.23
C ALA A 372 -10.36 -12.64 11.45
N PRO A 373 -9.12 -13.15 11.35
CA PRO A 373 -8.18 -12.70 10.34
C PRO A 373 -8.93 -12.66 9.01
N SER A 374 -9.03 -11.45 8.48
CA SER A 374 -9.90 -11.23 7.33
C SER A 374 -9.14 -11.63 6.08
N LYS A 375 -7.86 -11.27 5.96
CA LYS A 375 -7.01 -11.60 4.80
C LYS A 375 -5.67 -12.19 5.21
N ALA A 376 -5.18 -13.15 4.41
CA ALA A 376 -3.79 -13.57 4.38
C ALA A 376 -3.09 -12.92 3.18
N TYR A 377 -1.91 -12.35 3.40
CA TYR A 377 -1.06 -11.72 2.38
C TYR A 377 0.09 -12.67 2.01
N VAL A 378 0.09 -13.13 0.77
CA VAL A 378 1.12 -13.96 0.16
C VAL A 378 2.16 -13.05 -0.47
N PRO A 379 3.43 -13.06 0.00
CA PRO A 379 4.48 -12.20 -0.55
C PRO A 379 5.09 -12.81 -1.82
N VAL A 380 4.30 -12.81 -2.91
CA VAL A 380 4.63 -13.50 -4.17
C VAL A 380 5.93 -13.04 -4.82
N ARG A 381 6.42 -11.83 -4.53
CA ARG A 381 7.73 -11.37 -5.02
C ARG A 381 8.91 -12.24 -4.57
N HIS A 382 8.82 -12.92 -3.42
CA HIS A 382 9.91 -13.79 -2.95
C HIS A 382 10.06 -15.05 -3.79
N LEU A 383 9.07 -15.38 -4.62
CA LEU A 383 9.23 -16.41 -5.64
C LEU A 383 10.36 -16.06 -6.63
N LEU A 384 10.67 -14.77 -6.77
CA LEU A 384 11.72 -14.25 -7.67
C LEU A 384 13.08 -14.06 -6.97
N ALA A 385 13.17 -14.26 -5.65
CA ALA A 385 14.39 -14.03 -4.89
C ALA A 385 15.62 -14.83 -5.42
N PRO A 386 15.48 -16.08 -5.89
CA PRO A 386 16.59 -16.80 -6.51
C PRO A 386 17.11 -16.16 -7.81
N CYS A 387 16.24 -15.44 -8.53
CA CYS A 387 16.57 -14.77 -9.79
C CYS A 387 17.14 -13.36 -9.60
N ALA A 388 16.94 -12.74 -8.43
CA ALA A 388 17.36 -11.35 -8.17
C ALA A 388 18.88 -11.16 -8.10
N GLY A 389 19.67 -12.24 -7.99
CA GLY A 389 21.12 -12.19 -7.92
C GLY A 389 21.83 -11.94 -9.26
N SER A 390 21.16 -12.05 -10.40
CA SER A 390 21.79 -11.98 -11.73
C SER A 390 21.92 -10.56 -12.30
N GLY A 391 21.25 -9.55 -11.73
CA GLY A 391 21.36 -8.16 -12.18
C GLY A 391 20.70 -7.84 -13.53
N GLU A 392 20.24 -8.84 -14.29
CA GLU A 392 19.51 -8.66 -15.55
C GLU A 392 18.00 -8.62 -15.26
N LEU A 393 17.41 -7.42 -15.44
CA LEU A 393 16.01 -7.09 -15.15
C LEU A 393 15.07 -7.31 -16.35
N THR A 394 15.58 -7.84 -17.46
CA THR A 394 14.83 -7.96 -18.71
C THR A 394 14.24 -9.37 -18.80
N ASP A 395 12.91 -9.44 -18.69
CA ASP A 395 12.09 -10.63 -18.88
C ASP A 395 12.34 -11.76 -17.87
N SER A 396 11.96 -11.54 -16.60
CA SER A 396 11.98 -12.60 -15.60
C SER A 396 10.84 -13.59 -15.86
N PRO A 397 11.13 -14.86 -16.22
CA PRO A 397 10.10 -15.89 -16.36
C PRO A 397 9.25 -16.07 -15.09
N GLY A 398 9.80 -15.68 -13.94
CA GLY A 398 9.07 -15.74 -12.67
C GLY A 398 7.95 -14.71 -12.57
N GLU A 399 8.08 -13.52 -13.17
CA GLU A 399 7.01 -12.50 -13.12
C GLU A 399 5.81 -12.95 -13.96
N LEU A 400 6.07 -13.47 -15.17
CA LEU A 400 5.06 -14.10 -16.02
C LEU A 400 4.34 -15.24 -15.30
N GLU A 401 5.09 -16.07 -14.58
CA GLU A 401 4.52 -17.17 -13.81
C GLU A 401 3.65 -16.68 -12.64
N ILE A 402 4.03 -15.59 -11.96
CA ILE A 402 3.16 -14.95 -10.95
C ILE A 402 1.88 -14.44 -11.59
N THR A 403 1.99 -13.72 -12.72
CA THR A 403 0.85 -13.23 -13.49
C THR A 403 -0.09 -14.36 -13.89
N ARG A 404 0.44 -15.45 -14.47
CA ARG A 404 -0.34 -16.63 -14.85
C ARG A 404 -1.07 -17.21 -13.65
N ARG A 405 -0.40 -17.40 -12.50
CA ARG A 405 -1.02 -17.95 -11.28
C ARG A 405 -2.11 -17.05 -10.73
N CYS A 406 -1.95 -15.73 -10.78
CA CYS A 406 -2.98 -14.77 -10.40
C CYS A 406 -4.21 -14.87 -11.31
N ALA A 407 -4.02 -14.90 -12.63
CA ALA A 407 -5.10 -15.05 -13.61
C ALA A 407 -5.84 -16.37 -13.41
N GLU A 408 -5.11 -17.47 -13.26
CA GLU A 408 -5.68 -18.79 -13.00
C GLU A 408 -6.43 -18.88 -11.66
N MET A 409 -5.95 -18.19 -10.64
CA MET A 409 -6.66 -18.13 -9.36
C MET A 409 -8.02 -17.45 -9.54
N LEU A 410 -8.09 -16.35 -10.30
CA LEU A 410 -9.37 -15.72 -10.65
C LEU A 410 -10.25 -16.67 -11.49
N ASP A 411 -9.70 -17.29 -12.53
CA ASP A 411 -10.43 -18.18 -13.42
C ASP A 411 -11.02 -19.40 -12.68
N SER A 412 -10.23 -20.06 -11.83
CA SER A 412 -10.66 -21.22 -11.04
C SER A 412 -11.79 -20.94 -10.05
N THR A 413 -12.07 -19.67 -9.78
CA THR A 413 -13.18 -19.22 -8.93
C THR A 413 -14.41 -18.81 -9.77
N GLY A 414 -14.47 -19.27 -11.03
CA GLY A 414 -15.54 -18.98 -11.97
C GLY A 414 -15.50 -17.55 -12.53
N ARG A 415 -14.34 -16.87 -12.47
CA ARG A 415 -14.17 -15.47 -12.90
C ARG A 415 -13.25 -15.34 -14.11
N ALA A 416 -13.47 -16.16 -15.14
CA ALA A 416 -12.71 -16.14 -16.40
C ALA A 416 -12.59 -14.73 -17.00
N SER A 417 -13.67 -13.96 -17.03
CA SER A 417 -13.65 -12.58 -17.52
C SER A 417 -12.78 -11.64 -16.67
N ALA A 418 -12.72 -11.86 -15.35
CA ALA A 418 -11.86 -11.08 -14.46
C ALA A 418 -10.38 -11.46 -14.65
N ALA A 419 -10.10 -12.74 -14.90
CA ALA A 419 -8.76 -13.20 -15.25
C ALA A 419 -8.27 -12.54 -16.54
N LYS A 420 -9.12 -12.49 -17.57
CA LYS A 420 -8.81 -11.77 -18.81
C LYS A 420 -8.61 -10.28 -18.58
N ALA A 421 -9.54 -9.61 -17.89
CA ALA A 421 -9.45 -8.17 -17.61
C ALA A 421 -8.20 -7.81 -16.79
N TYR A 422 -7.78 -8.70 -15.88
CA TYR A 422 -6.53 -8.58 -15.14
C TYR A 422 -5.32 -8.60 -16.08
N LEU A 423 -5.22 -9.59 -16.98
CA LEU A 423 -4.13 -9.68 -17.96
C LEU A 423 -4.09 -8.44 -18.87
N ASP A 424 -5.24 -8.01 -19.39
CA ASP A 424 -5.34 -6.82 -20.24
C ASP A 424 -4.88 -5.56 -19.49
N SER A 425 -5.20 -5.46 -18.19
CA SER A 425 -4.82 -4.33 -17.33
C SER A 425 -3.31 -4.26 -17.03
N LEU A 426 -2.57 -5.37 -17.16
CA LEU A 426 -1.14 -5.41 -16.90
C LEU A 426 -0.29 -4.80 -18.02
N GLN A 427 -0.88 -4.48 -19.18
CA GLN A 427 -0.17 -3.82 -20.29
C GLN A 427 0.51 -2.52 -19.86
N ALA A 428 -0.09 -1.75 -18.94
CA ALA A 428 0.52 -0.54 -18.39
C ALA A 428 1.80 -0.79 -17.55
N PHE A 429 2.08 -2.04 -17.21
CA PHE A 429 3.23 -2.47 -16.42
C PHE A 429 4.25 -3.27 -17.23
N CYS A 430 4.10 -3.30 -18.56
CA CYS A 430 5.04 -3.94 -19.48
C CYS A 430 5.98 -2.89 -20.10
N HIS A 431 7.19 -3.29 -20.48
CA HIS A 431 8.08 -2.40 -21.24
C HIS A 431 7.50 -2.11 -22.64
N PRO A 432 7.54 -0.86 -23.14
CA PRO A 432 7.07 -0.55 -24.49
C PRO A 432 7.75 -1.36 -25.60
N SER A 433 9.03 -1.71 -25.41
CA SER A 433 9.79 -2.56 -26.33
C SER A 433 9.27 -4.00 -26.38
N ALA A 434 8.68 -4.51 -25.30
CA ALA A 434 8.09 -5.85 -25.26
C ALA A 434 6.75 -5.94 -26.00
N ILE A 435 6.14 -4.82 -26.38
CA ILE A 435 4.84 -4.76 -27.07
C ILE A 435 5.01 -4.73 -28.59
N GLN A 436 6.16 -4.30 -29.12
CA GLN A 436 6.35 -4.06 -30.56
C GLN A 436 6.54 -5.33 -31.39
N ASP A 437 7.01 -6.42 -30.78
CA ASP A 437 7.12 -7.71 -31.44
C ASP A 437 5.88 -8.54 -31.08
N ASN A 438 4.85 -8.51 -31.94
CA ASN A 438 3.57 -9.26 -31.85
C ASN A 438 3.69 -10.79 -31.65
N LEU A 439 4.87 -11.31 -31.33
CA LEU A 439 5.19 -12.71 -31.11
C LEU A 439 5.30 -13.08 -29.62
N PHE A 440 5.33 -12.10 -28.70
CA PHE A 440 5.46 -12.36 -27.27
C PHE A 440 4.25 -11.86 -26.47
N GLU A 441 3.77 -12.68 -25.54
CA GLU A 441 2.78 -12.26 -24.55
C GLU A 441 3.36 -11.10 -23.72
N PRO A 442 2.60 -10.01 -23.50
CA PRO A 442 3.10 -8.86 -22.73
C PRO A 442 3.54 -9.30 -21.35
N SER A 443 4.85 -9.15 -21.07
CA SER A 443 5.45 -9.50 -19.78
C SER A 443 5.55 -8.27 -18.89
N PRO A 444 4.94 -8.29 -17.68
CA PRO A 444 5.23 -7.28 -16.68
C PRO A 444 6.70 -7.28 -16.30
N VAL A 445 7.20 -6.13 -15.87
CA VAL A 445 8.58 -6.00 -15.41
C VAL A 445 8.80 -6.77 -14.11
N ALA A 446 9.98 -7.36 -13.94
CA ALA A 446 10.31 -8.11 -12.74
C ALA A 446 10.09 -7.28 -11.46
N GLY A 447 9.36 -7.87 -10.51
CA GLY A 447 9.01 -7.22 -9.25
C GLY A 447 7.80 -6.30 -9.35
N THR A 448 6.96 -6.43 -10.39
CA THR A 448 5.66 -5.76 -10.46
C THR A 448 4.73 -6.29 -9.36
N HIS A 449 4.60 -7.60 -9.15
CA HIS A 449 3.74 -8.15 -8.11
C HIS A 449 4.41 -8.14 -6.72
N THR A 450 3.85 -7.40 -5.77
CA THR A 450 4.37 -7.34 -4.39
C THR A 450 3.73 -8.40 -3.49
N TYR A 451 2.40 -8.36 -3.40
CA TYR A 451 1.59 -9.26 -2.58
C TYR A 451 0.32 -9.68 -3.31
N VAL A 452 -0.20 -10.85 -2.94
CA VAL A 452 -1.57 -11.26 -3.29
C VAL A 452 -2.26 -11.66 -2.01
N CYS A 453 -3.49 -11.20 -1.79
CA CYS A 453 -4.26 -11.60 -0.63
C CYS A 453 -5.63 -12.15 -1.01
N ALA A 454 -6.13 -13.08 -0.21
CA ALA A 454 -7.42 -13.71 -0.40
C ALA A 454 -8.23 -13.74 0.91
N GLU A 455 -9.54 -13.54 0.80
CA GLU A 455 -10.52 -13.72 1.88
C GLU A 455 -11.85 -14.27 1.38
N GLY A 456 -12.71 -14.70 2.31
CA GLY A 456 -14.07 -15.16 1.97
C GLY A 456 -14.17 -16.66 1.74
N SER A 457 -15.23 -17.08 1.04
CA SER A 457 -15.48 -18.49 0.74
C SER A 457 -14.52 -19.03 -0.31
N SER A 458 -14.29 -20.34 -0.29
CA SER A 458 -13.43 -21.02 -1.27
C SER A 458 -13.95 -20.85 -2.70
N ASP A 459 -15.27 -20.81 -2.85
CA ASP A 459 -15.91 -20.81 -4.17
C ASP A 459 -15.87 -19.42 -4.79
N LYS A 460 -15.90 -18.38 -3.95
CA LYS A 460 -15.97 -16.97 -4.36
C LYS A 460 -15.14 -16.10 -3.42
N PRO A 461 -13.81 -16.21 -3.45
CA PRO A 461 -12.96 -15.41 -2.60
C PRO A 461 -12.84 -13.99 -3.12
N ASP A 462 -12.83 -13.05 -2.20
CA ASP A 462 -12.26 -11.73 -2.43
C ASP A 462 -10.76 -11.92 -2.66
N VAL A 463 -10.25 -11.42 -3.78
CA VAL A 463 -8.83 -11.47 -4.14
C VAL A 463 -8.34 -10.03 -4.29
N CYS A 464 -7.23 -9.67 -3.67
CA CYS A 464 -6.54 -8.41 -3.98
C CYS A 464 -5.11 -8.70 -4.44
N ILE A 465 -4.73 -8.08 -5.55
CA ILE A 465 -3.39 -8.18 -6.14
C ILE A 465 -2.74 -6.82 -6.00
N TYR A 466 -1.55 -6.78 -5.40
CA TYR A 466 -0.78 -5.56 -5.19
C TYR A 466 0.36 -5.49 -6.21
N LEU A 467 0.43 -4.34 -6.89
CA LEU A 467 1.28 -4.05 -8.02
C LEU A 467 2.14 -2.84 -7.70
N LYS A 468 3.39 -2.89 -8.12
CA LYS A 468 4.30 -1.75 -8.13
C LYS A 468 4.26 -1.06 -9.49
N PRO A 469 4.15 0.28 -9.55
CA PRO A 469 4.26 1.02 -10.81
C PRO A 469 5.66 0.88 -11.41
N LEU A 470 5.76 1.07 -12.73
CA LEU A 470 7.04 1.09 -13.44
C LEU A 470 7.81 2.39 -13.17
N LEU A 471 8.63 2.39 -12.13
CA LEU A 471 9.47 3.53 -11.79
C LEU A 471 10.83 3.39 -12.48
N GLY A 472 11.23 4.38 -13.29
CA GLY A 472 12.56 4.42 -13.91
C GLY A 472 12.64 4.32 -15.44
N SER A 473 11.53 4.42 -16.19
CA SER A 473 11.63 4.71 -17.63
C SER A 473 11.80 6.23 -17.85
N PRO A 474 12.83 6.68 -18.60
CA PRO A 474 13.07 8.10 -18.88
C PRO A 474 11.96 8.78 -19.70
#